data_AF-A0A6V7KPX4-F1
#
_entry.id   AF-A0A6V7KPX4-F1
#
_cell.length_a   1.000
_cell.length_b   1.000
_cell.length_c   1.000
_cell.angle_alpha   90.00
_cell.angle_beta   90.00
_cell.angle_gamma   90.00
#
_symmetry.space_group_name_H-M   'P 1'
#
loop_
_entity.id
_entity.type
_entity.pdbx_description
1 polymer ?
#
loop_
_entity_poly.entity_id
_entity_poly.type
_entity_poly.pdbx_seq_one_letter_code
_entity_poly.pdbx_strand_id
1 'polypeptide(L)' 'SFEHHPDYLILINTGNEMELVNITSLYPNVQANIAVVLATDGEYDQTFVSRDEVELAPNAAVVLKNVEYSNSSDDFDEYP' A
#
# COMPACT_ATOMS: atom_id res chain seq x y z
N SER A 1 -8.34 -19.22 -0.53
CA SER A 1 -9.61 -18.50 -0.69
C SER A 1 -9.28 -17.02 -0.62
N PHE A 2 -9.43 -16.28 -1.73
CA PHE A 2 -9.18 -14.83 -1.83
C PHE A 2 -10.43 -14.05 -1.37
N GLU A 3 -10.93 -14.32 -0.17
CA GLU A 3 -12.15 -13.67 0.30
C GLU A 3 -11.89 -12.24 0.79
N HIS A 4 -11.80 -11.35 -0.20
CA HIS A 4 -12.20 -9.93 -0.18
C HIS A 4 -11.22 -8.86 0.31
N HIS A 5 -9.91 -9.00 0.09
CA HIS A 5 -9.00 -7.85 0.12
C HIS A 5 -8.42 -7.56 -1.27
N PRO A 6 -8.40 -6.29 -1.71
CA PRO A 6 -7.79 -5.94 -2.98
C PRO A 6 -6.27 -6.16 -2.92
N ASP A 7 -5.74 -6.89 -3.90
CA ASP A 7 -4.28 -7.06 -4.06
C ASP A 7 -3.58 -5.72 -4.31
N TYR A 8 -4.28 -4.82 -5.02
CA TYR A 8 -3.82 -3.48 -5.34
C TYR A 8 -4.89 -2.45 -5.01
N LEU A 9 -4.47 -1.34 -4.41
CA LEU A 9 -5.28 -0.16 -4.14
C LEU A 9 -4.73 1.00 -4.97
N ILE A 10 -5.62 1.73 -5.62
CA ILE A 10 -5.27 2.95 -6.35
C ILE A 10 -5.98 4.09 -5.64
N LEU A 11 -5.20 4.99 -5.04
CA LEU A 11 -5.72 6.20 -4.40
C LEU A 11 -5.42 7.37 -5.31
N ILE A 12 -6.40 8.24 -5.52
CA ILE A 12 -6.30 9.41 -6.39
C ILE A 12 -6.87 10.60 -5.62
N ASN A 13 -6.03 11.60 -5.37
CA ASN A 13 -6.48 12.89 -4.83
C ASN A 13 -6.78 13.82 -6.01
N THR A 14 -8.07 14.10 -6.24
CA THR A 14 -8.51 15.06 -7.27
C THR A 14 -8.73 16.47 -6.70
N GLY A 15 -8.36 16.69 -5.44
CA GLY A 15 -8.46 17.97 -4.74
C GLY A 15 -7.22 18.83 -4.90
N ASN A 16 -7.28 20.02 -4.30
CA ASN A 16 -6.19 21.01 -4.30
C ASN A 16 -5.41 21.05 -2.99
N GLU A 17 -5.78 20.21 -2.03
CA GLU A 17 -5.18 20.11 -0.69
C GLU A 17 -4.63 18.70 -0.48
N MET A 18 -3.71 18.57 0.48
CA MET A 18 -3.17 17.26 0.87
C MET A 18 -4.24 16.49 1.64
N GLU A 19 -4.40 15.22 1.32
CA GLU A 19 -5.39 14.33 1.95
C GLU A 19 -4.69 13.23 2.74
N LEU A 20 -5.25 12.90 3.91
CA LEU A 20 -4.80 11.77 4.71
C LEU A 20 -5.83 10.65 4.63
N VAL A 21 -5.44 9.52 4.05
CA VAL A 21 -6.32 8.39 3.82
C VAL A 21 -6.06 7.28 4.83
N ASN A 22 -7.11 6.87 5.53
CA ASN A 22 -7.11 5.68 6.37
C ASN A 22 -7.77 4.52 5.60
N ILE A 23 -6.95 3.54 5.19
CA ILE A 23 -7.39 2.40 4.39
C ILE A 23 -8.20 1.40 5.24
N THR A 24 -7.92 1.27 6.54
CA THR A 24 -8.65 0.32 7.41
C THR A 24 -10.11 0.67 7.61
N SER A 25 -10.48 1.94 7.39
CA SER A 25 -11.87 2.38 7.38
C SER A 25 -12.72 1.72 6.28
N LEU A 26 -12.09 1.33 5.16
CA LEU A 26 -12.75 0.69 4.01
C LEU A 26 -12.39 -0.81 3.92
N TYR A 27 -11.14 -1.15 4.23
CA TYR A 27 -10.60 -2.49 4.12
C TYR A 27 -9.88 -2.89 5.42
N PRO A 28 -10.60 -3.39 6.43
CA PRO A 28 -10.06 -3.62 7.78
C PRO A 28 -8.97 -4.71 7.83
N ASN A 29 -8.90 -5.59 6.83
CA ASN A 29 -8.01 -6.75 6.78
C ASN A 29 -6.70 -6.51 6.00
N VAL A 30 -6.47 -5.29 5.51
CA VAL A 30 -5.22 -4.95 4.80
C VAL A 30 -4.03 -4.95 5.76
N GLN A 31 -2.84 -5.35 5.34
CA GLN A 31 -1.67 -5.42 6.23
C GLN A 31 -1.24 -4.05 6.75
N ALA A 32 -0.70 -4.00 7.97
CA ALA A 32 -0.32 -2.76 8.65
C ALA A 32 0.62 -1.87 7.82
N ASN A 33 1.55 -2.50 7.09
CA ASN A 33 2.41 -1.85 6.12
C ASN A 33 2.05 -2.33 4.72
N ILE A 34 1.87 -1.40 3.79
CA ILE A 34 1.48 -1.67 2.41
C ILE A 34 2.61 -1.17 1.51
N ALA A 35 2.96 -1.94 0.48
CA ALA A 35 4.02 -1.53 -0.43
C ALA A 35 3.53 -0.45 -1.40
N VAL A 36 4.36 0.56 -1.64
CA VAL A 36 4.17 1.55 -2.71
C VAL A 36 4.75 0.96 -3.99
N VAL A 37 3.89 0.80 -4.99
CA VAL A 37 4.28 0.27 -6.31
C VAL A 37 4.63 1.39 -7.26
N LEU A 38 3.84 2.46 -7.24
CA LEU A 38 3.97 3.60 -8.11
C LEU A 38 3.35 4.81 -7.42
N ALA A 39 3.99 5.95 -7.52
CA ALA A 39 3.45 7.23 -7.10
C ALA A 39 3.67 8.26 -8.21
N THR A 40 2.73 9.19 -8.38
CA THR A 40 2.89 10.28 -9.34
C THR A 40 3.58 11.50 -8.74
N ASP A 41 3.56 11.62 -7.41
CA ASP A 41 4.39 12.55 -6.66
C ASP A 41 5.75 11.90 -6.36
N GLY A 42 6.82 12.67 -6.54
CA GLY A 42 8.19 12.19 -6.33
C GLY A 42 8.59 12.08 -4.87
N GLU A 43 7.67 12.25 -3.92
CA GLU A 43 7.96 12.33 -2.48
C GLU A 43 7.87 10.97 -1.76
N TYR A 44 7.39 9.93 -2.43
CA TYR A 44 7.48 8.56 -1.92
C TYR A 44 8.91 8.03 -2.07
N ASP A 45 9.81 8.49 -1.21
CA ASP A 45 11.15 7.92 -1.04
C ASP A 45 11.13 6.55 -0.30
N GLN A 46 9.94 6.12 0.15
CA GLN A 46 9.74 4.92 0.96
C GLN A 46 9.01 3.84 0.16
N THR A 47 9.49 2.59 0.27
CA THR A 47 8.87 1.43 -0.38
C THR A 47 7.58 0.97 0.33
N PHE A 48 7.34 1.42 1.56
CA PHE A 48 6.19 1.01 2.37
C PHE A 48 5.56 2.20 3.08
N VAL A 49 4.24 2.13 3.28
CA VAL A 49 3.43 3.13 3.98
C VAL A 49 2.55 2.45 5.02
N SER A 50 2.18 3.20 6.07
CA SER A 50 1.17 2.77 7.03
C SER A 50 -0.21 2.74 6.36
N ARG A 51 -0.97 1.67 6.56
CA ARG A 51 -2.36 1.58 6.06
C ARG A 51 -3.30 2.61 6.69
N ASP A 52 -2.95 3.13 7.87
CA ASP A 52 -3.84 3.99 8.65
C ASP A 52 -3.64 5.48 8.30
N GLU A 53 -2.50 5.81 7.69
CA GLU A 53 -2.06 7.19 7.43
C GLU A 53 -1.30 7.24 6.09
N VAL A 54 -2.02 7.22 4.98
CA VAL A 54 -1.45 7.43 3.64
C VAL A 54 -1.67 8.89 3.23
N GLU A 55 -0.58 9.65 3.13
CA GLU A 55 -0.60 11.05 2.68
C GLU A 55 -0.65 11.13 1.15
N LEU A 56 -1.60 11.89 0.61
CA LEU A 56 -1.78 12.01 -0.83
C LEU A 56 -1.74 13.48 -1.23
N ALA A 57 -0.70 13.87 -1.97
CA ALA A 57 -0.53 15.24 -2.44
C ALA A 57 -1.68 15.67 -3.38
N PRO A 58 -1.93 16.99 -3.51
CA PRO A 58 -2.92 17.51 -4.46
C PRO A 58 -2.66 17.00 -5.88
N ASN A 59 -3.71 16.58 -6.57
CA ASN A 59 -3.62 16.06 -7.95
C ASN A 59 -2.65 14.88 -8.14
N ALA A 60 -2.38 14.11 -7.08
CA ALA A 60 -1.51 12.95 -7.12
C ALA A 60 -2.30 11.64 -7.03
N ALA A 61 -1.65 10.56 -7.47
CA ALA A 61 -2.12 9.21 -7.32
C ALA A 61 -1.01 8.30 -6.83
N VAL A 62 -1.39 7.30 -6.02
CA VAL A 62 -0.50 6.25 -5.55
C VAL A 62 -1.15 4.89 -5.78
N VAL A 63 -0.34 3.94 -6.23
CA VAL A 63 -0.68 2.53 -6.34
C VAL A 63 0.00 1.80 -5.20
N LEU A 64 -0.81 1.16 -4.37
CA LEU A 64 -0.38 0.40 -3.22
C LEU A 64 -0.65 -1.09 -3.45
N LYS A 65 0.22 -1.96 -2.95
CA LYS A 65 0.07 -3.42 -3.00
C LYS A 65 0.02 -3.98 -1.60
N ASN A 66 -1.04 -4.73 -1.30
CA ASN A 66 -1.12 -5.50 -0.06
C ASN A 66 -0.11 -6.64 -0.14
N VAL A 67 0.90 -6.62 0.74
CA VAL A 67 1.95 -7.64 0.74
C VAL A 67 1.64 -8.60 1.87
N GLU A 68 1.15 -9.79 1.53
CA GLU A 68 1.08 -10.86 2.52
C GLU A 68 2.51 -11.24 2.89
N TYR A 69 2.91 -10.98 4.13
CA TYR A 69 4.10 -11.64 4.68
C TYR A 69 3.74 -13.12 4.79
N SER A 70 4.11 -13.90 3.78
CA SER A 70 4.15 -15.34 3.91
C SER A 70 5.15 -15.63 5.01
N ASN A 71 4.65 -16.06 6.17
CA ASN A 71 5.48 -16.60 7.23
C ASN A 71 5.95 -18.01 6.84
N SER A 72 6.52 -18.13 5.65
CA SER A 72 7.20 -19.32 5.15
C SER A 72 8.65 -19.22 5.60
N SER A 73 8.90 -19.73 6.81
CA SER A 73 10.23 -20.05 7.31
C SER A 73 10.85 -21.28 6.61
N ASP A 74 10.50 -21.51 5.34
CA ASP A 74 10.95 -22.61 4.49
C ASP A 74 11.13 -22.01 3.10
N ASP A 75 12.37 -21.67 2.74
CA ASP A 75 12.93 -21.51 1.37
C ASP A 75 14.25 -20.69 1.40
N PHE A 76 15.07 -20.94 2.43
CA PHE A 76 16.52 -20.70 2.36
C PHE A 76 17.25 -22.03 2.28
N ASP A 77 16.81 -22.90 1.37
CA ASP A 77 17.65 -24.00 0.90
C ASP A 77 18.00 -23.73 -0.56
N GLU A 78 19.23 -23.22 -0.71
CA GLU A 78 20.24 -23.82 -1.57
C GLU A 78 20.00 -23.73 -3.09
N TYR A 79 20.73 -22.81 -3.75
CA TYR A 79 21.31 -23.13 -5.06
C TYR A 79 22.78 -22.67 -5.11
N PRO A 80 23.65 -23.47 -5.77
CA PRO A 80 25.12 -23.38 -5.74
C PRO A 80 25.71 -22.22 -6.57
#